data_AF-A0A6V8KCH0-F1
#
_entry.id   AF-A0A6V8KCH0-F1
#
_cell.length_a   1.000
_cell.length_b   1.000
_cell.length_c   1.000
_cell.angle_alpha   90.00
_cell.angle_beta   90.00
_cell.angle_gamma   90.00
#
_symmetry.space_group_name_H-M   'P 1'
#
loop_
_entity.id
_entity.type
_entity.pdbx_description
1 polymer ?
#
loop_
_entity_poly.entity_id
_entity_poly.type
_entity_poly.pdbx_seq_one_letter_code
_entity_poly.pdbx_strand_id
1 'polypeptide(L)'
;MSADVETQLRDSFTRDAEAVRGPADPWAAYTRREATHRRNRRLRAGALAAAVAALVGVQTNVVPLPGWAPGIAVAGHGPAFADVPTRGELAGDQAWLAGLRRQVKDIADPDGLWRVADRDEIHVVYAGDIPGRRLAIAHVRLRLGLIAVWERVYYQGPPGAAPEQMEESGNEGAESPVAHYAYGDDEDGGGALVVGPPDAEVAISLGFVYSPAGVVERRPQPVTSRDGVAAVALPASPNDPNPYARVTVGDKVIFEGGISSGWSSRGGGEDPLPAAALAKAREGARGTPIDAAVLTWFVGLGFADCRVPASEATLRVLWSGQVNGAAAALFTIQPRGGGVIAYAMHGTADSARYDLRLLLPAEGAHTRPLAWRMRADGRDDSTDRVYVVAPPGAARVTVTAATGAPVAVALDAAGFGTGTVPPDQPAQVTAYAADGERIAATPVPPFERSMGTCRARPEGRGSWTRVLLHERRAGRERRRWLTPRTCGAWRSPCRTLSRSTATASTSGSATRVSCGRTRSARRAGRA
;
A
#
# COMPACT_ATOMS: atom_id res chain seq x y z
N MET A 1 28.01 -4.62 -54.88
CA MET A 1 27.66 -3.33 -54.24
C MET A 1 26.97 -3.50 -52.87
N SER A 2 27.05 -4.64 -52.17
CA SER A 2 26.35 -4.85 -50.89
C SER A 2 27.24 -4.81 -49.63
N ALA A 3 28.57 -4.82 -49.76
CA ALA A 3 29.49 -4.85 -48.60
C ALA A 3 29.59 -3.50 -47.84
N ASP A 4 29.14 -2.40 -48.45
CA ASP A 4 29.33 -1.04 -47.92
C ASP A 4 28.24 -0.65 -46.91
N VAL A 5 27.00 -1.10 -47.14
CA VAL A 5 25.85 -0.77 -46.28
C VAL A 5 25.89 -1.55 -44.95
N GLU A 6 26.32 -2.81 -44.98
CA GLU A 6 26.40 -3.65 -43.77
C GLU A 6 27.51 -3.15 -42.82
N THR A 7 28.66 -2.77 -43.37
CA THR A 7 29.76 -2.18 -42.60
C THR A 7 29.34 -0.83 -42.01
N GLN A 8 28.66 0.00 -42.79
CA GLN A 8 28.19 1.31 -42.33
C GLN A 8 27.14 1.20 -41.20
N LEU A 9 26.26 0.20 -41.26
CA LEU A 9 25.27 -0.06 -40.21
C LEU A 9 25.91 -0.66 -38.95
N ARG A 10 26.85 -1.60 -39.10
CA ARG A 10 27.57 -2.19 -37.96
C ARG A 10 28.40 -1.14 -37.21
N ASP A 11 29.05 -0.24 -37.94
CA ASP A 11 29.81 0.85 -37.35
C ASP A 11 28.90 1.88 -36.69
N SER A 12 27.71 2.14 -37.25
CA SER A 12 26.69 2.99 -36.64
C SER A 12 26.22 2.42 -35.30
N PHE A 13 25.85 1.13 -35.27
CA PHE A 13 25.34 0.50 -34.05
C PHE A 13 26.41 0.34 -32.97
N THR A 14 27.67 0.09 -33.35
CA THR A 14 28.78 0.03 -32.39
C THR A 14 29.01 1.39 -31.76
N ARG A 15 28.94 2.47 -32.56
CA ARG A 15 29.07 3.85 -32.09
C ARG A 15 27.91 4.29 -31.19
N ASP A 16 26.69 3.86 -31.52
CA ASP A 16 25.50 4.15 -30.71
C ASP A 16 25.50 3.35 -29.40
N ALA A 17 25.99 2.11 -29.41
CA ALA A 17 26.13 1.28 -28.21
C ALA A 17 27.22 1.81 -27.24
N GLU A 18 28.35 2.28 -27.77
CA GLU A 18 29.42 2.89 -26.96
C GLU A 18 29.04 4.28 -26.40
N ALA A 19 28.06 4.96 -27.01
CA ALA A 19 27.54 6.23 -26.54
C ALA A 19 26.58 6.10 -25.34
N VAL A 20 26.08 4.90 -25.04
CA VAL A 20 25.23 4.64 -23.86
C VAL A 20 26.11 4.44 -22.62
N ARG A 21 26.52 5.55 -22.00
CA ARG A 21 27.02 5.48 -20.61
C ARG A 21 25.84 5.23 -19.67
N GLY A 22 25.91 4.13 -18.93
CA GLY A 22 25.01 3.87 -17.82
C GLY A 22 25.02 5.05 -16.84
N PRO A 23 23.89 5.36 -16.19
CA PRO A 23 23.79 6.48 -15.27
C PRO A 23 24.85 6.35 -14.16
N ALA A 24 25.46 7.48 -13.79
CA ALA A 24 26.44 7.52 -12.71
C ALA A 24 25.88 6.90 -11.42
N ASP A 25 26.74 6.18 -10.69
CA ASP A 25 26.41 5.49 -9.45
C ASP A 25 25.54 6.37 -8.52
N PRO A 26 24.28 5.98 -8.29
CA PRO A 26 23.33 6.78 -7.51
C PRO A 26 23.66 6.79 -6.01
N TRP A 27 24.60 5.96 -5.54
CA TRP A 27 24.90 5.76 -4.12
C TRP A 27 25.35 7.04 -3.40
N ALA A 28 26.15 7.88 -4.05
CA ALA A 28 26.60 9.16 -3.49
C ALA A 28 25.47 10.22 -3.46
N ALA A 29 24.50 10.15 -4.37
CA ALA A 29 23.31 11.02 -4.35
C ALA A 29 22.30 10.57 -3.29
N TYR A 30 22.17 9.26 -3.10
CA TYR A 30 21.33 8.63 -2.08
C TYR A 30 21.80 8.94 -0.65
N THR A 31 23.09 8.72 -0.35
CA THR A 31 23.67 9.00 0.99
C THR A 31 23.58 10.48 1.40
N ARG A 32 23.70 11.41 0.44
CA ARG A 32 23.46 12.85 0.68
C ARG A 32 22.00 13.16 0.98
N ARG A 33 21.05 12.56 0.26
CA ARG A 33 19.60 12.72 0.52
C ARG A 33 19.19 12.14 1.87
N GLU A 34 19.77 11.01 2.27
CA GLU A 34 19.50 10.35 3.55
C GLU A 34 19.98 11.19 4.75
N ALA A 35 21.16 11.81 4.64
CA ALA A 35 21.68 12.73 5.65
C ALA A 35 20.84 14.01 5.76
N THR A 36 20.37 14.55 4.63
CA THR A 36 19.45 15.69 4.60
C THR A 36 18.07 15.34 5.15
N HIS A 37 17.55 14.13 4.91
CA HIS A 37 16.28 13.64 5.44
C HIS A 37 16.31 13.49 6.97
N ARG A 38 17.40 12.95 7.52
CA ARG A 38 17.57 12.81 8.98
C ARG A 38 17.71 14.17 9.67
N ARG A 39 18.40 15.14 9.04
CA ARG A 39 18.51 16.52 9.54
C ARG A 39 17.17 17.27 9.44
N ASN A 40 16.42 17.08 8.36
CA ASN A 40 15.09 17.68 8.17
C ASN A 40 14.04 17.10 9.13
N ARG A 41 14.13 15.82 9.52
CA ARG A 41 13.27 15.25 10.58
C ARG A 41 13.48 15.93 11.94
N ARG A 42 14.73 16.22 12.32
CA ARG A 42 15.04 16.91 13.59
C ARG A 42 14.65 18.39 13.59
N LEU A 43 14.78 19.07 12.44
CA LEU A 43 14.32 20.45 12.27
C LEU A 43 12.78 20.56 12.20
N ARG A 44 12.09 19.54 11.66
CA ARG A 44 10.62 19.49 11.59
C ARG A 44 9.95 19.22 12.93
N ALA A 45 10.57 18.43 13.81
CA ALA A 45 10.09 18.28 15.19
C ALA A 45 10.15 19.62 15.97
N GLY A 46 11.14 20.46 15.69
CA GLY A 46 11.22 21.83 16.23
C GLY A 46 10.25 22.81 15.56
N ALA A 47 10.05 22.71 14.25
CA ALA A 47 9.17 23.60 13.49
C ALA A 47 7.69 23.34 13.74
N LEU A 48 7.27 22.09 14.01
CA LEU A 48 5.88 21.77 14.37
C LEU A 48 5.55 22.30 15.78
N ALA A 49 6.49 22.22 16.73
CA ALA A 49 6.33 22.80 18.05
C ALA A 49 6.25 24.34 18.02
N ALA A 50 7.02 24.98 17.13
CA ALA A 50 6.96 26.44 16.92
C ALA A 50 5.71 26.89 16.14
N ALA A 51 5.24 26.10 15.16
CA ALA A 51 4.03 26.39 14.37
C ALA A 51 2.75 26.18 15.20
N VAL A 52 2.70 25.16 16.07
CA VAL A 52 1.60 24.96 17.02
C VAL A 52 1.61 26.06 18.09
N ALA A 53 2.77 26.48 18.59
CA ALA A 53 2.87 27.62 19.51
C ALA A 53 2.45 28.96 18.85
N ALA A 54 2.80 29.17 17.58
CA ALA A 54 2.38 30.35 16.81
C ALA A 54 0.88 30.31 16.46
N LEU A 55 0.32 29.15 16.11
CA LEU A 55 -1.11 28.97 15.83
C LEU A 55 -1.98 29.11 17.09
N VAL A 56 -1.53 28.61 18.25
CA VAL A 56 -2.19 28.86 19.55
C VAL A 56 -2.12 30.35 19.92
N GLY A 57 -1.01 31.05 19.61
CA GLY A 57 -0.89 32.49 19.82
C GLY A 57 -1.80 33.35 18.93
N VAL A 58 -2.11 32.87 17.72
CA VAL A 58 -3.06 33.53 16.80
C VAL A 58 -4.52 33.23 17.17
N GLN A 59 -4.85 32.00 17.61
CA GLN A 59 -6.20 31.66 18.09
C GLN A 59 -6.53 32.27 19.46
N THR A 60 -5.52 32.56 20.29
CA THR A 60 -5.70 33.26 21.58
C THR A 60 -5.58 34.79 21.48
N ASN A 61 -5.53 35.35 20.26
CA ASN A 61 -5.58 36.80 20.00
C ASN A 61 -4.37 37.61 20.50
N VAL A 62 -3.18 37.00 20.60
CA VAL A 62 -1.97 37.65 21.12
C VAL A 62 -1.17 38.38 20.02
N VAL A 63 -1.35 38.02 18.74
CA VAL A 63 -0.76 38.76 17.60
C VAL A 63 -1.80 38.92 16.48
N PRO A 64 -2.29 40.14 16.18
CA PRO A 64 -3.22 40.35 15.08
C PRO A 64 -2.51 40.11 13.75
N LEU A 65 -3.10 39.24 12.91
CA LEU A 65 -2.66 39.10 11.53
C LEU A 65 -2.90 40.42 10.79
N PRO A 66 -1.90 40.97 10.07
CA PRO A 66 -2.12 42.16 9.28
C PRO A 66 -3.18 41.90 8.21
N GLY A 67 -4.20 42.76 8.13
CA GLY A 67 -5.34 42.64 7.20
C GLY A 67 -5.02 42.68 5.70
N TRP A 68 -3.74 42.62 5.32
CA TRP A 68 -3.26 42.63 3.94
C TRP A 68 -2.50 41.35 3.54
N ALA A 69 -2.32 40.37 4.44
CA ALA A 69 -1.70 39.11 4.07
C ALA A 69 -2.73 38.22 3.34
N PRO A 70 -2.61 38.01 2.00
CA PRO A 70 -3.50 37.09 1.31
C PRO A 70 -3.27 35.70 1.90
N GLY A 71 -4.34 35.08 2.40
CA GLY A 71 -4.30 33.66 2.75
C GLY A 71 -3.87 32.90 1.51
N ILE A 72 -2.65 32.36 1.51
CA ILE A 72 -2.14 31.54 0.41
C ILE A 72 -2.90 30.22 0.51
N ALA A 73 -4.07 30.16 -0.11
CA ALA A 73 -4.76 28.91 -0.37
C ALA A 73 -3.93 28.16 -1.40
N VAL A 74 -3.26 27.10 -0.96
CA VAL A 74 -2.58 26.17 -1.86
C VAL A 74 -3.68 25.40 -2.59
N ALA A 75 -3.94 25.75 -3.86
CA ALA A 75 -4.88 25.03 -4.68
C ALA A 75 -4.35 23.61 -4.97
N GLY A 76 -5.05 22.59 -4.46
CA GLY A 76 -4.85 21.21 -4.90
C GLY A 76 -5.26 21.05 -6.37
N HIS A 77 -4.77 20.00 -7.03
CA HIS A 77 -5.26 19.64 -8.36
C HIS A 77 -6.76 19.34 -8.28
N GLY A 78 -7.53 19.73 -9.31
CA GLY A 78 -8.96 19.41 -9.38
C GLY A 78 -9.17 17.89 -9.43
N PRO A 79 -10.25 17.35 -8.85
CA PRO A 79 -10.45 15.91 -8.80
C PRO A 79 -10.73 15.35 -10.20
N ALA A 80 -10.34 14.10 -10.44
CA ALA A 80 -10.42 13.45 -11.75
C ALA A 80 -11.86 13.34 -12.34
N PHE A 81 -12.89 13.65 -11.56
CA PHE A 81 -14.29 13.63 -11.97
C PHE A 81 -14.99 15.00 -11.91
N ALA A 82 -14.26 16.10 -11.68
CA ALA A 82 -14.88 17.42 -11.50
C ALA A 82 -15.81 17.83 -12.66
N ASP A 83 -15.45 17.44 -13.88
CA ASP A 83 -16.12 17.86 -15.12
C ASP A 83 -16.98 16.75 -15.76
N VAL A 84 -17.12 15.61 -15.10
CA VAL A 84 -17.83 14.44 -15.64
C VAL A 84 -19.30 14.49 -15.21
N PRO A 85 -20.30 14.23 -16.08
CA PRO A 85 -21.70 14.16 -15.63
C PRO A 85 -21.93 13.11 -14.55
N THR A 86 -22.91 13.34 -13.68
CA THR A 86 -23.39 12.32 -12.74
C THR A 86 -23.86 11.09 -13.52
N ARG A 87 -23.54 9.90 -13.01
CA ARG A 87 -23.94 8.62 -13.61
C ARG A 87 -24.79 7.79 -12.66
N GLY A 88 -25.37 6.72 -13.18
CA GLY A 88 -26.35 5.90 -12.46
C GLY A 88 -27.78 6.37 -12.73
N GLU A 89 -28.74 5.62 -12.17
CA GLU A 89 -30.17 5.78 -12.46
C GLU A 89 -30.73 7.15 -12.02
N LEU A 90 -30.09 7.81 -11.05
CA LEU A 90 -30.52 9.09 -10.50
C LEU A 90 -29.76 10.29 -11.11
N ALA A 91 -28.96 10.08 -12.15
CA ALA A 91 -28.19 11.13 -12.82
C ALA A 91 -29.07 12.31 -13.31
N GLY A 92 -30.30 12.02 -13.75
CA GLY A 92 -31.26 13.03 -14.20
C GLY A 92 -32.13 13.64 -13.09
N ASP A 93 -32.13 13.08 -11.89
CA ASP A 93 -33.00 13.50 -10.80
C ASP A 93 -32.39 14.67 -10.03
N GLN A 94 -32.60 15.88 -10.54
CA GLN A 94 -32.05 17.10 -9.94
C GLN A 94 -32.60 17.37 -8.53
N ALA A 95 -33.83 16.94 -8.24
CA ALA A 95 -34.42 17.12 -6.91
C ALA A 95 -33.72 16.22 -5.89
N TRP A 96 -33.50 14.95 -6.25
CA TRP A 96 -32.77 14.01 -5.41
C TRP A 96 -31.31 14.45 -5.21
N LEU A 97 -30.61 14.82 -6.29
CA LEU A 97 -29.22 15.30 -6.22
C LEU A 97 -29.08 16.57 -5.36
N ALA A 98 -30.01 17.52 -5.49
CA ALA A 98 -30.03 18.71 -4.64
C ALA A 98 -30.32 18.38 -3.18
N GLY A 99 -31.20 17.40 -2.92
CA GLY A 99 -31.43 16.86 -1.59
C GLY A 99 -30.16 16.29 -0.98
N LEU A 100 -29.41 15.47 -1.72
CA LEU A 100 -28.18 14.86 -1.24
C LEU A 100 -27.12 15.92 -0.88
N ARG A 101 -26.93 16.94 -1.73
CA ARG A 101 -25.99 18.05 -1.45
C ARG A 101 -26.30 18.79 -0.15
N ARG A 102 -27.58 18.88 0.23
CA ARG A 102 -27.99 19.47 1.53
C ARG A 102 -27.65 18.55 2.72
N GLN A 103 -27.63 17.24 2.52
CA GLN A 103 -27.34 16.25 3.56
C GLN A 103 -25.86 16.05 3.83
N VAL A 104 -24.97 16.41 2.90
CA VAL A 104 -23.51 16.34 3.12
C VAL A 104 -23.14 17.14 4.37
N LYS A 105 -22.49 16.51 5.35
CA LYS A 105 -22.13 17.14 6.64
C LYS A 105 -20.67 17.57 6.64
N ASP A 106 -20.33 18.41 7.61
CA ASP A 106 -18.94 18.63 7.97
C ASP A 106 -18.37 17.32 8.56
N ILE A 107 -17.11 17.01 8.27
CA ILE A 107 -16.46 15.77 8.68
C ILE A 107 -15.59 16.05 9.90
N ALA A 108 -15.86 15.37 11.01
CA ALA A 108 -15.02 15.43 12.19
C ALA A 108 -13.91 14.37 12.09
N ASP A 109 -12.66 14.79 12.22
CA ASP A 109 -11.50 13.90 12.32
C ASP A 109 -10.67 14.21 13.58
N PRO A 110 -9.64 13.41 13.91
CA PRO A 110 -8.79 13.68 15.07
C PRO A 110 -8.04 15.02 15.02
N ASP A 111 -7.85 15.59 13.83
CA ASP A 111 -7.08 16.82 13.59
C ASP A 111 -7.98 18.07 13.60
N GLY A 112 -9.31 17.92 13.50
CA GLY A 112 -10.29 18.98 13.61
C GLY A 112 -11.63 18.70 12.92
N LEU A 113 -12.42 19.78 12.76
CA LEU A 113 -13.67 19.74 12.01
C LEU A 113 -13.43 20.27 10.58
N TRP A 114 -13.40 19.36 9.62
CA TRP A 114 -13.33 19.69 8.20
C TRP A 114 -14.70 20.14 7.71
N ARG A 115 -14.81 21.42 7.40
CA ARG A 115 -16.06 22.01 6.93
C ARG A 115 -16.22 21.83 5.44
N VAL A 116 -17.44 21.64 4.98
CA VAL A 116 -17.75 21.79 3.55
C VAL A 116 -17.39 23.23 3.15
N ALA A 117 -16.54 23.37 2.14
CA ALA A 117 -16.05 24.67 1.68
C ALA A 117 -17.18 25.44 0.97
N ASP A 118 -17.83 24.78 0.03
CA ASP A 118 -18.99 25.25 -0.72
C ASP A 118 -19.88 24.05 -1.08
N ARG A 119 -21.18 24.16 -0.82
CA ARG A 119 -22.15 23.10 -1.12
C ARG A 119 -22.52 23.06 -2.60
N ASP A 120 -22.41 24.18 -3.29
CA ASP A 120 -22.69 24.27 -4.71
C ASP A 120 -21.55 23.67 -5.55
N GLU A 121 -20.34 23.58 -4.97
CA GLU A 121 -19.19 22.86 -5.55
C GLU A 121 -19.25 21.34 -5.32
N ILE A 122 -20.28 20.81 -4.62
CA ILE A 122 -20.42 19.36 -4.43
C ILE A 122 -20.82 18.70 -5.75
N HIS A 123 -19.91 17.87 -6.25
CA HIS A 123 -20.11 17.15 -7.48
C HIS A 123 -20.45 15.68 -7.20
N VAL A 124 -21.64 15.22 -7.63
CA VAL A 124 -22.06 13.82 -7.46
C VAL A 124 -21.61 13.03 -8.68
N VAL A 125 -20.67 12.11 -8.49
CA VAL A 125 -20.07 11.30 -9.57
C VAL A 125 -20.98 10.14 -9.96
N TYR A 126 -21.63 9.52 -8.98
CA TYR A 126 -22.57 8.42 -9.15
C TYR A 126 -23.73 8.58 -8.18
N ALA A 127 -24.96 8.27 -8.65
CA ALA A 127 -26.15 8.13 -7.82
C ALA A 127 -27.09 7.09 -8.46
N GLY A 128 -27.41 6.03 -7.72
CA GLY A 128 -28.30 4.98 -8.21
C GLY A 128 -28.39 3.78 -7.28
N ASP A 129 -29.28 2.86 -7.62
CA ASP A 129 -29.38 1.58 -6.94
C ASP A 129 -28.35 0.60 -7.53
N ILE A 130 -27.68 -0.12 -6.64
CA ILE A 130 -26.90 -1.33 -6.95
C ILE A 130 -27.55 -2.52 -6.25
N PRO A 131 -27.20 -3.78 -6.55
CA PRO A 131 -27.77 -4.93 -5.86
C PRO A 131 -27.73 -4.72 -4.35
N GLY A 132 -28.93 -4.61 -3.73
CA GLY A 132 -29.24 -4.49 -2.30
C GLY A 132 -29.06 -3.12 -1.61
N ARG A 133 -28.55 -2.06 -2.26
CA ARG A 133 -28.41 -0.71 -1.66
C ARG A 133 -28.61 0.41 -2.68
N ARG A 134 -29.02 1.58 -2.20
CA ARG A 134 -28.82 2.84 -2.90
C ARG A 134 -27.45 3.41 -2.55
N LEU A 135 -26.68 3.84 -3.55
CA LEU A 135 -25.38 4.48 -3.35
C LEU A 135 -25.32 5.85 -4.01
N ALA A 136 -24.56 6.75 -3.39
CA ALA A 136 -24.06 7.94 -4.04
C ALA A 136 -22.61 8.22 -3.67
N ILE A 137 -21.85 8.72 -4.64
CA ILE A 137 -20.44 9.07 -4.49
C ILE A 137 -20.31 10.54 -4.82
N ALA A 138 -19.92 11.36 -3.84
CA ALA A 138 -19.80 12.79 -3.98
C ALA A 138 -18.34 13.23 -3.83
N HIS A 139 -17.88 14.14 -4.69
CA HIS A 139 -16.66 14.91 -4.47
C HIS A 139 -17.02 16.16 -3.70
N VAL A 140 -16.44 16.28 -2.52
CA VAL A 140 -16.70 17.35 -1.58
C VAL A 140 -15.39 18.07 -1.33
N ARG A 141 -15.39 19.38 -1.59
CA ARG A 141 -14.29 20.24 -1.19
C ARG A 141 -14.42 20.54 0.29
N LEU A 142 -13.49 20.04 1.08
CA LEU A 142 -13.43 20.28 2.52
C LEU A 142 -12.38 21.33 2.86
N ARG A 143 -12.57 22.02 3.98
CA ARG A 143 -11.63 23.01 4.51
C ARG A 143 -11.40 22.89 6.01
N LEU A 144 -10.16 23.06 6.42
CA LEU A 144 -9.74 23.24 7.81
C LEU A 144 -8.90 24.51 7.89
N GLY A 145 -9.52 25.61 8.34
CA GLY A 145 -8.90 26.94 8.30
C GLY A 145 -8.63 27.38 6.84
N LEU A 146 -7.34 27.55 6.50
CA LEU A 146 -6.89 27.94 5.15
C LEU A 146 -6.54 26.75 4.25
N ILE A 147 -6.55 25.53 4.78
CA ILE A 147 -6.26 24.31 4.03
C ILE A 147 -7.56 23.83 3.40
N ALA A 148 -7.53 23.53 2.10
CA ALA A 148 -8.65 22.93 1.39
C ALA A 148 -8.20 21.65 0.67
N VAL A 149 -9.04 20.62 0.71
CA VAL A 149 -8.79 19.31 0.09
C VAL A 149 -10.05 18.82 -0.61
N TRP A 150 -9.88 18.00 -1.64
CA TRP A 150 -10.98 17.29 -2.28
C TRP A 150 -11.06 15.88 -1.72
N GLU A 151 -12.18 15.58 -1.09
CA GLU A 151 -12.50 14.24 -0.61
C GLU A 151 -13.61 13.65 -1.47
N ARG A 152 -13.57 12.34 -1.61
CA ARG A 152 -14.64 11.53 -2.14
C ARG A 152 -15.37 10.91 -0.95
N VAL A 153 -16.64 11.26 -0.82
CA VAL A 153 -17.50 10.81 0.28
C VAL A 153 -18.53 9.84 -0.27
N TYR A 154 -18.64 8.70 0.40
CA TYR A 154 -19.55 7.61 0.06
C TYR A 154 -20.80 7.72 0.92
N TYR A 155 -21.95 7.65 0.27
CA TYR A 155 -23.26 7.63 0.91
C TYR A 155 -23.99 6.35 0.53
N GLN A 156 -24.63 5.72 1.50
CA GLN A 156 -25.44 4.53 1.29
C GLN A 156 -26.78 4.61 2.00
N GLY A 157 -27.78 3.95 1.43
CA GLY A 157 -29.11 3.79 2.02
C GLY A 157 -29.76 2.48 1.57
N PRO A 158 -30.94 2.14 2.10
CA PRO A 158 -31.74 1.05 1.53
C PRO A 158 -32.06 1.32 0.05
N PRO A 159 -32.36 0.30 -0.77
CA PRO A 159 -32.84 0.50 -2.13
C PRO A 159 -34.01 1.48 -2.17
N GLY A 160 -34.02 2.41 -3.11
CA GLY A 160 -35.09 3.42 -3.16
C GLY A 160 -34.91 4.63 -2.23
N ALA A 161 -33.86 4.69 -1.41
CA ALA A 161 -33.69 5.73 -0.39
C ALA A 161 -33.81 7.17 -0.93
N ALA A 162 -34.59 7.99 -0.22
CA ALA A 162 -34.57 9.44 -0.37
C ALA A 162 -33.25 10.01 0.17
N PRO A 163 -32.85 11.24 -0.23
CA PRO A 163 -31.58 11.82 0.23
C PRO A 163 -31.42 11.87 1.75
N GLU A 164 -32.50 12.12 2.49
CA GLU A 164 -32.53 12.19 3.95
C GLU A 164 -32.28 10.82 4.63
N GLN A 165 -32.44 9.72 3.89
CA GLN A 165 -32.21 8.35 4.35
C GLN A 165 -30.81 7.84 4.00
N MET A 166 -30.00 8.64 3.31
CA MET A 166 -28.63 8.31 2.94
C MET A 166 -27.69 8.62 4.11
N GLU A 167 -26.86 7.65 4.48
CA GLU A 167 -25.86 7.77 5.53
C GLU A 167 -24.46 7.75 4.95
N GLU A 168 -23.55 8.52 5.54
CA GLU A 168 -22.13 8.49 5.18
C GLU A 168 -21.53 7.13 5.59
N SER A 169 -20.93 6.43 4.63
CA SER A 169 -20.27 5.13 4.87
C SER A 169 -18.74 5.21 4.83
N GLY A 170 -18.18 6.35 4.45
CA GLY A 170 -16.75 6.61 4.51
C GLY A 170 -16.30 7.70 3.53
N ASN A 171 -15.02 8.02 3.57
CA ASN A 171 -14.39 8.98 2.68
C ASN A 171 -12.95 8.60 2.32
N GLU A 172 -12.46 9.11 1.20
CA GLU A 172 -11.07 9.00 0.76
C GLU A 172 -10.65 10.21 -0.09
N GLY A 173 -9.35 10.47 -0.19
CA GLY A 173 -8.84 11.54 -1.05
C GLY A 173 -9.27 11.35 -2.53
N ALA A 174 -9.75 12.41 -3.18
CA ALA A 174 -10.30 12.36 -4.53
C ALA A 174 -9.26 12.27 -5.68
N GLU A 175 -8.02 11.91 -5.36
CA GLU A 175 -6.86 11.84 -6.27
C GLU A 175 -6.97 10.68 -7.27
N SER A 176 -7.62 9.57 -6.87
CA SER A 176 -7.76 8.39 -7.72
C SER A 176 -8.70 8.66 -8.90
N PRO A 177 -8.36 8.28 -10.15
CA PRO A 177 -9.25 8.42 -11.30
C PRO A 177 -10.38 7.38 -11.32
N VAL A 178 -10.48 6.53 -10.29
CA VAL A 178 -11.50 5.49 -10.16
C VAL A 178 -12.07 5.52 -8.75
N ALA A 179 -13.39 5.59 -8.65
CA ALA A 179 -14.13 5.33 -7.41
C ALA A 179 -14.61 3.89 -7.37
N HIS A 180 -14.56 3.27 -6.20
CA HIS A 180 -14.95 1.89 -6.04
C HIS A 180 -15.50 1.68 -4.63
N TYR A 181 -16.49 0.80 -4.51
CA TYR A 181 -17.19 0.54 -3.26
C TYR A 181 -17.70 -0.90 -3.27
N ALA A 182 -17.50 -1.63 -2.18
CA ALA A 182 -18.12 -2.93 -1.93
C ALA A 182 -18.79 -2.97 -0.56
N TYR A 183 -20.00 -3.50 -0.48
CA TYR A 183 -20.64 -3.74 0.80
C TYR A 183 -21.23 -5.15 0.80
N GLY A 184 -21.42 -5.69 1.99
CA GLY A 184 -22.18 -6.90 2.17
C GLY A 184 -21.92 -7.58 3.51
N ASP A 185 -22.60 -8.70 3.70
CA ASP A 185 -22.47 -9.54 4.87
C ASP A 185 -22.57 -11.03 4.54
N ASP A 186 -22.45 -11.84 5.58
CA ASP A 186 -22.45 -13.28 5.53
C ASP A 186 -23.83 -13.92 5.30
N GLU A 187 -24.93 -13.17 5.47
CA GLU A 187 -26.29 -13.67 5.37
C GLU A 187 -26.95 -13.28 4.04
N ASP A 188 -26.91 -12.00 3.70
CA ASP A 188 -27.62 -11.40 2.57
C ASP A 188 -26.69 -11.13 1.37
N GLY A 189 -25.37 -11.21 1.57
CA GLY A 189 -24.40 -10.81 0.55
C GLY A 189 -24.39 -9.30 0.37
N GLY A 190 -24.20 -8.82 -0.87
CA GLY A 190 -24.25 -7.39 -1.14
C GLY A 190 -23.90 -7.01 -2.56
N GLY A 191 -23.12 -5.96 -2.73
CA GLY A 191 -22.81 -5.40 -4.05
C GLY A 191 -21.47 -4.70 -4.11
N ALA A 192 -20.85 -4.73 -5.28
CA ALA A 192 -19.67 -3.95 -5.62
C ALA A 192 -19.98 -2.99 -6.77
N LEU A 193 -19.42 -1.78 -6.71
CA LEU A 193 -19.55 -0.71 -7.68
C LEU A 193 -18.15 -0.20 -8.02
N VAL A 194 -17.90 0.04 -9.31
CA VAL A 194 -16.69 0.68 -9.81
C VAL A 194 -17.11 1.75 -10.82
N VAL A 195 -16.53 2.94 -10.66
CA VAL A 195 -16.82 4.14 -11.45
C VAL A 195 -15.48 4.71 -11.93
N GLY A 196 -15.14 4.43 -13.18
CA GLY A 196 -14.00 5.02 -13.90
C GLY A 196 -14.41 6.26 -14.72
N PRO A 197 -13.55 6.78 -15.60
CA PRO A 197 -13.90 7.78 -16.62
C PRO A 197 -14.98 7.29 -17.61
N PRO A 198 -15.75 8.16 -18.29
CA PRO A 198 -16.85 7.75 -19.17
C PRO A 198 -16.48 6.79 -20.30
N ASP A 199 -15.26 6.91 -20.82
CA ASP A 199 -14.70 6.09 -21.89
C ASP A 199 -13.95 4.84 -21.38
N ALA A 200 -14.03 4.59 -20.07
CA ALA A 200 -13.36 3.45 -19.47
C ALA A 200 -14.16 2.15 -19.63
N GLU A 201 -13.43 1.08 -19.88
CA GLU A 201 -13.91 -0.29 -19.71
C GLU A 201 -13.65 -0.74 -18.28
N VAL A 202 -14.65 -1.38 -17.66
CA VAL A 202 -14.56 -1.86 -16.28
C VAL A 202 -14.80 -3.37 -16.23
N ALA A 203 -13.84 -4.09 -15.66
CA ALA A 203 -13.96 -5.52 -15.39
C ALA A 203 -13.87 -5.77 -13.87
N ILE A 204 -14.72 -6.66 -13.35
CA ILE A 204 -14.76 -7.01 -11.92
C ILE A 204 -14.58 -8.54 -11.77
N SER A 205 -13.69 -8.95 -10.89
CA SER A 205 -13.51 -10.34 -10.44
C SER A 205 -14.11 -10.49 -9.06
N LEU A 206 -14.94 -11.53 -8.84
CA LEU A 206 -15.53 -11.85 -7.53
C LEU A 206 -14.66 -12.78 -6.67
N GLY A 207 -13.37 -12.87 -7.00
CA GLY A 207 -12.43 -13.73 -6.31
C GLY A 207 -11.13 -13.88 -7.09
N PHE A 208 -10.42 -14.96 -6.81
CA PHE A 208 -9.20 -15.37 -7.49
C PHE A 208 -9.24 -16.87 -7.79
N VAL A 209 -8.41 -17.30 -8.72
CA VAL A 209 -8.10 -18.70 -8.97
C VAL A 209 -6.60 -18.91 -8.81
N TYR A 210 -6.17 -20.15 -8.61
CA TYR A 210 -4.76 -20.48 -8.69
C TYR A 210 -4.41 -20.90 -10.11
N SER A 211 -3.34 -20.34 -10.65
CA SER A 211 -2.77 -20.76 -11.93
C SER A 211 -2.20 -22.17 -11.84
N PRO A 212 -1.85 -22.83 -12.96
CA PRO A 212 -1.11 -24.09 -12.94
C PRO A 212 0.24 -24.00 -12.20
N ALA A 213 0.83 -22.80 -12.12
CA ALA A 213 2.04 -22.54 -11.34
C ALA A 213 1.76 -22.31 -9.84
N GLY A 214 0.49 -22.33 -9.42
CA GLY A 214 0.07 -22.12 -8.03
C GLY A 214 0.01 -20.65 -7.61
N VAL A 215 0.15 -19.71 -8.55
CA VAL A 215 0.10 -18.27 -8.27
C VAL A 215 -1.33 -17.78 -8.32
N VAL A 216 -1.67 -16.83 -7.45
CA VAL A 216 -2.98 -16.16 -7.45
C VAL A 216 -3.17 -15.40 -8.76
N GLU A 217 -4.22 -15.77 -9.50
CA GLU A 217 -4.71 -15.05 -10.66
C GLU A 217 -6.08 -14.46 -10.33
N ARG A 218 -6.21 -13.15 -10.47
CA ARG A 218 -7.52 -12.51 -10.61
C ARG A 218 -7.92 -12.69 -12.06
N ARG A 219 -9.11 -13.25 -12.32
CA ARG A 219 -9.70 -13.27 -13.65
C ARG A 219 -10.88 -12.32 -13.66
N PRO A 220 -10.65 -10.99 -13.85
CA PRO A 220 -11.73 -10.05 -14.01
C PRO A 220 -12.64 -10.57 -15.12
N GLN A 221 -13.89 -10.84 -14.77
CA GLN A 221 -14.87 -11.10 -15.79
C GLN A 221 -15.30 -9.73 -16.31
N PRO A 222 -15.33 -9.52 -17.64
CA PRO A 222 -15.90 -8.30 -18.17
C PRO A 222 -17.34 -8.24 -17.68
N VAL A 223 -17.62 -7.19 -16.90
CA VAL A 223 -18.99 -6.84 -16.54
C VAL A 223 -19.45 -5.86 -17.60
N THR A 224 -20.72 -5.88 -17.97
CA THR A 224 -21.26 -4.84 -18.84
C THR A 224 -21.10 -3.49 -18.15
N SER A 225 -20.10 -2.72 -18.59
CA SER A 225 -19.90 -1.36 -18.14
C SER A 225 -20.68 -0.41 -19.03
N ARG A 226 -21.37 0.55 -18.43
CA ARG A 226 -22.03 1.65 -19.15
C ARG A 226 -21.43 2.96 -18.66
N ASP A 227 -20.91 3.75 -19.59
CA ASP A 227 -20.31 5.07 -19.31
C ASP A 227 -19.23 5.01 -18.20
N GLY A 228 -18.37 3.98 -18.23
CA GLY A 228 -17.33 3.76 -17.22
C GLY A 228 -17.81 3.27 -15.85
N VAL A 229 -19.06 2.80 -15.75
CA VAL A 229 -19.65 2.30 -14.50
C VAL A 229 -19.97 0.82 -14.64
N ALA A 230 -19.56 0.02 -13.65
CA ALA A 230 -20.00 -1.36 -13.51
C ALA A 230 -20.40 -1.64 -12.06
N ALA A 231 -21.48 -2.39 -11.88
CA ALA A 231 -21.91 -2.90 -10.59
C ALA A 231 -22.19 -4.40 -10.68
N VAL A 232 -21.91 -5.14 -9.62
CA VAL A 232 -22.13 -6.59 -9.52
C VAL A 232 -22.67 -6.96 -8.15
N ALA A 233 -23.49 -8.01 -8.10
CA ALA A 233 -23.89 -8.62 -6.84
C ALA A 233 -22.72 -9.42 -6.24
N LEU A 234 -22.55 -9.31 -4.93
CA LEU A 234 -21.63 -10.12 -4.14
C LEU A 234 -22.43 -11.21 -3.44
N PRO A 235 -22.05 -12.49 -3.57
CA PRO A 235 -22.76 -13.57 -2.88
C PRO A 235 -22.55 -13.47 -1.36
N ALA A 236 -23.57 -13.90 -0.60
CA ALA A 236 -23.44 -14.12 0.84
C ALA A 236 -22.24 -15.04 1.12
N SER A 237 -21.36 -14.62 2.02
CA SER A 237 -20.13 -15.33 2.32
C SER A 237 -19.65 -15.02 3.73
N PRO A 238 -19.24 -16.03 4.51
CA PRO A 238 -18.72 -15.82 5.87
C PRO A 238 -17.47 -14.91 5.89
N ASN A 239 -16.80 -14.78 4.76
CA ASN A 239 -15.64 -13.92 4.56
C ASN A 239 -15.86 -12.98 3.36
N ASP A 240 -15.20 -11.83 3.40
CA ASP A 240 -15.16 -10.90 2.28
C ASP A 240 -14.79 -11.64 0.97
N PRO A 241 -15.59 -11.52 -0.11
CA PRO A 241 -15.29 -12.13 -1.40
C PRO A 241 -14.02 -11.57 -2.05
N ASN A 242 -13.45 -10.50 -1.48
CA ASN A 242 -12.27 -9.79 -1.94
C ASN A 242 -12.40 -9.43 -3.43
N PRO A 243 -13.45 -8.68 -3.81
CA PRO A 243 -13.68 -8.35 -5.20
C PRO A 243 -12.53 -7.49 -5.75
N TYR A 244 -12.25 -7.60 -7.04
CA TYR A 244 -11.11 -6.94 -7.69
C TYR A 244 -11.57 -6.24 -8.96
N ALA A 245 -11.14 -5.00 -9.18
CA ALA A 245 -11.43 -4.28 -10.40
C ALA A 245 -10.19 -4.07 -11.26
N ARG A 246 -10.42 -4.09 -12.57
CA ARG A 246 -9.52 -3.54 -13.57
C ARG A 246 -10.27 -2.51 -14.40
N VAL A 247 -9.72 -1.31 -14.48
CA VAL A 247 -10.28 -0.21 -15.27
C VAL A 247 -9.28 0.23 -16.32
N THR A 248 -9.72 0.22 -17.57
CA THR A 248 -8.90 0.52 -18.74
C THR A 248 -9.49 1.66 -19.54
N VAL A 249 -8.64 2.57 -20.03
CA VAL A 249 -9.01 3.62 -21.00
C VAL A 249 -8.13 3.41 -22.23
N GLY A 250 -8.75 3.01 -23.35
CA GLY A 250 -8.00 2.49 -24.49
C GLY A 250 -7.15 1.27 -24.09
N ASP A 251 -5.85 1.32 -24.37
CA ASP A 251 -4.88 0.27 -24.02
C ASP A 251 -4.27 0.42 -22.61
N LYS A 252 -4.60 1.52 -21.90
CA LYS A 252 -3.98 1.86 -20.62
C LYS A 252 -4.84 1.40 -19.44
N VAL A 253 -4.25 0.59 -18.57
CA VAL A 253 -4.81 0.30 -17.23
C VAL A 253 -4.61 1.53 -16.35
N ILE A 254 -5.70 2.15 -15.90
CA ILE A 254 -5.68 3.32 -15.01
C ILE A 254 -5.97 2.95 -13.55
N PHE A 255 -6.54 1.76 -13.32
CA PHE A 255 -6.73 1.18 -12.00
C PHE A 255 -6.72 -0.34 -12.08
N GLU A 256 -6.04 -0.96 -11.12
CA GLU A 256 -6.03 -2.42 -10.93
C GLU A 256 -5.87 -2.69 -9.44
N GLY A 257 -6.93 -3.11 -8.76
CA GLY A 257 -6.93 -3.16 -7.29
C GLY A 257 -8.13 -3.87 -6.70
N GLY A 258 -8.01 -4.24 -5.42
CA GLY A 258 -9.15 -4.73 -4.64
C GLY A 258 -10.22 -3.64 -4.55
N ILE A 259 -11.49 -4.03 -4.60
CA ILE A 259 -12.62 -3.16 -4.31
C ILE A 259 -12.89 -3.33 -2.82
N SER A 260 -12.45 -2.37 -2.02
CA SER A 260 -12.65 -2.41 -0.58
C SER A 260 -13.82 -1.52 -0.15
N SER A 261 -14.75 -2.06 0.63
CA SER A 261 -15.39 -1.35 1.75
C SER A 261 -16.13 -2.35 2.65
N GLY A 262 -16.75 -1.87 3.73
CA GLY A 262 -17.14 -2.65 4.91
C GLY A 262 -17.92 -3.93 4.60
N TRP A 263 -17.22 -5.06 4.62
CA TRP A 263 -17.82 -6.38 4.80
C TRP A 263 -18.04 -6.60 6.30
N SER A 264 -19.29 -6.65 6.70
CA SER A 264 -19.66 -7.00 8.08
C SER A 264 -19.93 -8.49 8.14
N SER A 265 -19.02 -9.28 8.70
CA SER A 265 -19.36 -10.63 9.15
C SER A 265 -19.86 -10.53 10.59
N ARG A 266 -20.97 -11.21 10.93
CA ARG A 266 -21.58 -11.16 12.28
C ARG A 266 -20.74 -11.82 13.36
N GLY A 267 -19.67 -12.48 12.98
CA GLY A 267 -18.90 -13.31 13.86
C GLY A 267 -18.60 -14.62 13.15
N GLY A 268 -17.82 -14.52 12.08
CA GLY A 268 -16.82 -15.55 11.86
C GLY A 268 -15.91 -15.50 13.09
N GLY A 269 -16.35 -16.12 14.20
CA GLY A 269 -15.47 -16.50 15.26
C GLY A 269 -14.43 -17.35 14.56
N GLU A 270 -13.28 -16.76 14.29
CA GLU A 270 -12.09 -17.53 14.00
C GLU A 270 -12.06 -18.56 15.12
N ASP A 271 -12.26 -19.84 14.78
CA ASP A 271 -12.05 -20.90 15.75
C ASP A 271 -10.66 -20.65 16.30
N PRO A 272 -10.54 -20.20 17.57
CA PRO A 272 -9.30 -19.63 18.03
C PRO A 272 -8.28 -20.74 17.91
N LEU A 273 -7.24 -20.51 17.10
CA LEU A 273 -6.24 -21.52 16.84
C LEU A 273 -5.72 -22.01 18.19
N PRO A 274 -5.90 -23.30 18.54
CA PRO A 274 -5.50 -23.77 19.86
C PRO A 274 -4.01 -23.50 20.08
N ALA A 275 -3.64 -22.95 21.24
CA ALA A 275 -2.24 -22.63 21.53
C ALA A 275 -1.30 -23.85 21.34
N ALA A 276 -1.80 -25.05 21.62
CA ALA A 276 -1.10 -26.31 21.36
C ALA A 276 -0.86 -26.58 19.87
N ALA A 277 -1.81 -26.24 18.99
CA ALA A 277 -1.63 -26.37 17.54
C ALA A 277 -0.57 -25.40 17.03
N LEU A 278 -0.54 -24.17 17.55
CA LEU A 278 0.49 -23.19 17.20
C LEU A 278 1.88 -23.59 17.70
N ALA A 279 1.97 -24.08 18.95
CA ALA A 279 3.21 -24.59 19.51
C ALA A 279 3.76 -25.76 18.67
N LYS A 280 2.90 -26.72 18.32
CA LYS A 280 3.25 -27.84 17.45
C LYS A 280 3.68 -27.38 16.06
N ALA A 281 2.99 -26.39 15.48
CA ALA A 281 3.35 -25.84 14.17
C ALA A 281 4.73 -25.17 14.14
N ARG A 282 5.25 -24.73 15.30
CA ARG A 282 6.59 -24.17 15.44
C ARG A 282 7.69 -25.22 15.58
N GLU A 283 7.36 -26.49 15.77
CA GLU A 283 8.35 -27.55 15.86
C GLU A 283 9.14 -27.65 14.54
N GLY A 284 10.46 -27.38 14.61
CA GLY A 284 11.33 -27.35 13.44
C GLY A 284 11.29 -26.06 12.63
N ALA A 285 10.56 -25.02 13.08
CA ALA A 285 10.63 -23.70 12.48
C ALA A 285 12.06 -23.13 12.62
N ARG A 286 12.56 -22.52 11.55
CA ARG A 286 13.90 -21.89 11.53
C ARG A 286 13.82 -20.39 11.76
N GLY A 287 14.97 -19.79 12.04
CA GLY A 287 15.10 -18.35 12.24
C GLY A 287 14.85 -17.94 13.68
N THR A 288 14.54 -16.66 13.89
CA THR A 288 14.27 -16.11 15.21
C THR A 288 12.78 -16.20 15.51
N PRO A 289 12.36 -16.84 16.62
CA PRO A 289 10.95 -16.87 17.00
C PRO A 289 10.37 -15.45 17.13
N ILE A 290 9.20 -15.24 16.56
CA ILE A 290 8.43 -14.00 16.75
C ILE A 290 7.45 -14.14 17.92
N ASP A 291 6.91 -13.01 18.37
CA ASP A 291 5.87 -12.97 19.40
C ASP A 291 4.69 -13.90 19.05
N ALA A 292 4.17 -14.59 20.06
CA ALA A 292 3.13 -15.59 19.87
C ALA A 292 1.80 -14.96 19.42
N ALA A 293 1.42 -13.80 19.95
CA ALA A 293 0.20 -13.12 19.55
C ALA A 293 0.28 -12.63 18.11
N VAL A 294 1.45 -12.11 17.69
CA VAL A 294 1.69 -11.73 16.28
C VAL A 294 1.55 -12.94 15.36
N LEU A 295 2.15 -14.09 15.71
CA LEU A 295 2.03 -15.28 14.88
C LEU A 295 0.61 -15.84 14.86
N THR A 296 -0.09 -15.89 16.00
CA THR A 296 -1.50 -16.31 16.06
C THR A 296 -2.34 -15.46 15.11
N TRP A 297 -2.14 -14.14 15.12
CA TRP A 297 -2.81 -13.22 14.23
C TRP A 297 -2.51 -13.51 12.75
N PHE A 298 -1.24 -13.68 12.38
CA PHE A 298 -0.85 -14.01 11.00
C PHE A 298 -1.48 -15.33 10.52
N VAL A 299 -1.49 -16.35 11.38
CA VAL A 299 -2.06 -17.65 11.04
C VAL A 299 -3.59 -17.58 10.95
N GLY A 300 -4.25 -16.84 11.85
CA GLY A 300 -5.70 -16.59 11.81
C GLY A 300 -6.11 -15.95 10.48
N LEU A 301 -5.37 -14.93 10.04
CA LEU A 301 -5.52 -14.33 8.71
C LEU A 301 -5.37 -15.36 7.59
N GLY A 302 -4.35 -16.22 7.64
CA GLY A 302 -4.17 -17.29 6.67
C GLY A 302 -5.35 -18.27 6.61
N PHE A 303 -5.92 -18.66 7.76
CA PHE A 303 -7.10 -19.53 7.81
C PHE A 303 -8.37 -18.87 7.28
N ALA A 304 -8.59 -17.60 7.63
CA ALA A 304 -9.69 -16.81 7.11
C ALA A 304 -9.59 -16.69 5.56
N ASP A 305 -8.38 -16.46 5.05
CA ASP A 305 -8.12 -16.31 3.62
C ASP A 305 -8.26 -17.62 2.83
N CYS A 306 -7.83 -18.77 3.38
CA CYS A 306 -7.99 -20.05 2.72
C CYS A 306 -9.39 -20.68 2.93
N ARG A 307 -10.22 -20.11 3.82
CA ARG A 307 -11.59 -20.55 4.12
C ARG A 307 -11.65 -22.01 4.57
N VAL A 308 -10.69 -22.43 5.39
CA VAL A 308 -10.60 -23.80 5.91
C VAL A 308 -10.58 -23.74 7.43
N PRO A 309 -11.44 -24.49 8.14
CA PRO A 309 -11.37 -24.57 9.59
C PRO A 309 -10.01 -25.08 10.06
N ALA A 310 -9.48 -24.52 11.15
CA ALA A 310 -8.18 -24.96 11.69
C ALA A 310 -8.18 -26.45 12.07
N SER A 311 -9.33 -27.00 12.45
CA SER A 311 -9.53 -28.43 12.76
C SER A 311 -9.40 -29.35 11.54
N GLU A 312 -9.55 -28.83 10.32
CA GLU A 312 -9.53 -29.60 9.07
C GLU A 312 -8.22 -29.45 8.30
N ALA A 313 -7.22 -28.81 8.91
CA ALA A 313 -5.97 -28.48 8.25
C ALA A 313 -4.75 -28.74 9.12
N THR A 314 -3.61 -28.96 8.46
CA THR A 314 -2.30 -28.99 9.10
C THR A 314 -1.62 -27.65 8.92
N LEU A 315 -1.20 -27.04 10.03
CA LEU A 315 -0.38 -25.84 10.07
C LEU A 315 1.09 -26.19 10.29
N ARG A 316 2.00 -25.55 9.54
CA ARG A 316 3.44 -25.61 9.80
C ARG A 316 4.09 -24.25 9.60
N VAL A 317 4.92 -23.82 10.55
CA VAL A 317 5.77 -22.64 10.43
C VAL A 317 7.13 -23.09 9.90
N LEU A 318 7.51 -22.59 8.73
CA LEU A 318 8.76 -22.99 8.07
C LEU A 318 9.92 -22.08 8.49
N TRP A 319 9.61 -20.81 8.73
CA TRP A 319 10.57 -19.79 9.13
C TRP A 319 9.86 -18.64 9.85
N SER A 320 10.52 -18.03 10.83
CA SER A 320 10.12 -16.74 11.40
C SER A 320 11.34 -15.86 11.67
N GLY A 321 11.12 -14.55 11.73
CA GLY A 321 12.19 -13.61 12.02
C GLY A 321 11.73 -12.17 11.87
N GLN A 322 12.62 -11.33 11.36
CA GLN A 322 12.30 -9.93 11.08
C GLN A 322 12.58 -9.57 9.62
N VAL A 323 11.68 -8.79 9.05
CA VAL A 323 11.82 -8.17 7.72
C VAL A 323 11.56 -6.67 7.89
N ASN A 324 12.51 -5.84 7.45
CA ASN A 324 12.48 -4.37 7.65
C ASN A 324 12.22 -3.93 9.11
N GLY A 325 12.64 -4.74 10.10
CA GLY A 325 12.42 -4.46 11.52
C GLY A 325 11.01 -4.80 12.04
N ALA A 326 10.11 -5.30 11.19
CA ALA A 326 8.83 -5.86 11.58
C ALA A 326 8.94 -7.39 11.75
N ALA A 327 8.07 -7.98 12.58
CA ALA A 327 7.99 -9.42 12.72
C ALA A 327 7.51 -10.04 11.39
N ALA A 328 8.09 -11.16 10.99
CA ALA A 328 7.73 -11.85 9.77
C ALA A 328 7.68 -13.37 9.97
N ALA A 329 6.80 -14.04 9.24
CA ALA A 329 6.68 -15.50 9.25
C ALA A 329 6.37 -16.03 7.86
N LEU A 330 6.95 -17.20 7.57
CA LEU A 330 6.60 -18.07 6.45
C LEU A 330 5.98 -19.33 7.01
N PHE A 331 4.74 -19.62 6.65
CA PHE A 331 4.01 -20.78 7.13
C PHE A 331 3.16 -21.39 6.02
N THR A 332 2.68 -22.60 6.27
CA THR A 332 1.86 -23.37 5.34
C THR A 332 0.60 -23.87 6.02
N ILE A 333 -0.50 -23.86 5.28
CA ILE A 333 -1.78 -24.44 5.67
C ILE A 333 -2.12 -25.52 4.63
N GLN A 334 -2.34 -26.74 5.09
CA GLN A 334 -2.72 -27.87 4.25
C GLN A 334 -4.08 -28.41 4.68
N PRO A 335 -5.16 -28.15 3.91
CA PRO A 335 -6.45 -28.79 4.13
C PRO A 335 -6.35 -30.30 3.95
N ARG A 336 -7.18 -31.07 4.67
CA ARG A 336 -7.22 -32.52 4.57
C ARG A 336 -7.50 -32.96 3.12
N GLY A 337 -6.58 -33.73 2.53
CA GLY A 337 -6.69 -34.22 1.15
C GLY A 337 -6.45 -33.17 0.06
N GLY A 338 -6.10 -31.94 0.42
CA GLY A 338 -5.84 -30.84 -0.51
C GLY A 338 -4.35 -30.57 -0.76
N GLY A 339 -4.08 -29.57 -1.62
CA GLY A 339 -2.77 -28.97 -1.77
C GLY A 339 -2.33 -28.17 -0.54
N VAL A 340 -1.13 -27.60 -0.61
CA VAL A 340 -0.55 -26.82 0.50
C VAL A 340 -0.51 -25.36 0.11
N ILE A 341 -1.07 -24.46 0.92
CA ILE A 341 -0.98 -23.01 0.67
C ILE A 341 0.13 -22.44 1.54
N ALA A 342 1.13 -21.83 0.91
CA ALA A 342 2.20 -21.11 1.59
C ALA A 342 1.85 -19.62 1.71
N TYR A 343 2.08 -19.09 2.91
CA TYR A 343 1.88 -17.70 3.28
C TYR A 343 3.18 -17.11 3.81
N ALA A 344 3.51 -15.91 3.36
CA ALA A 344 4.53 -15.06 3.97
C ALA A 344 3.84 -13.77 4.40
N MET A 345 4.05 -13.39 5.66
CA MET A 345 3.48 -12.19 6.23
C MET A 345 4.53 -11.44 7.04
N HIS A 346 4.39 -10.12 7.10
CA HIS A 346 5.09 -9.29 8.08
C HIS A 346 4.19 -8.20 8.66
N GLY A 347 4.56 -7.70 9.83
CA GLY A 347 3.81 -6.67 10.55
C GLY A 347 3.90 -6.79 12.08
N THR A 348 2.80 -6.46 12.74
CA THR A 348 2.57 -6.46 14.18
C THR A 348 1.30 -7.24 14.53
N ALA A 349 0.94 -7.30 15.81
CA ALA A 349 -0.28 -7.96 16.26
C ALA A 349 -1.56 -7.23 15.81
N ASP A 350 -1.46 -5.96 15.43
CA ASP A 350 -2.59 -5.12 15.05
C ASP A 350 -2.58 -4.73 13.55
N SER A 351 -1.53 -5.11 12.82
CA SER A 351 -1.36 -4.77 11.42
C SER A 351 -0.50 -5.81 10.75
N ALA A 352 -1.05 -6.53 9.79
CA ALA A 352 -0.32 -7.55 9.04
C ALA A 352 -0.53 -7.33 7.55
N ARG A 353 0.44 -7.79 6.78
CA ARG A 353 0.39 -7.79 5.33
C ARG A 353 0.71 -9.18 4.80
N TYR A 354 -0.02 -9.60 3.79
CA TYR A 354 0.35 -10.74 2.94
C TYR A 354 1.39 -10.32 1.91
N ASP A 355 2.57 -10.95 1.95
CA ASP A 355 3.59 -10.80 0.90
C ASP A 355 3.64 -11.99 -0.05
N LEU A 356 3.16 -13.15 0.41
CA LEU A 356 3.07 -14.37 -0.38
C LEU A 356 1.75 -15.07 -0.13
N ARG A 357 1.14 -15.50 -1.24
CA ARG A 357 0.10 -16.52 -1.27
C ARG A 357 0.39 -17.44 -2.46
N LEU A 358 0.71 -18.69 -2.18
CA LEU A 358 1.14 -19.64 -3.20
C LEU A 358 0.58 -21.04 -2.93
N LEU A 359 -0.14 -21.60 -3.89
CA LEU A 359 -0.58 -22.98 -3.86
C LEU A 359 0.55 -23.91 -4.33
N LEU A 360 0.83 -24.94 -3.55
CA LEU A 360 1.84 -25.95 -3.79
C LEU A 360 1.17 -27.32 -3.90
N PRO A 361 1.73 -28.25 -4.70
CA PRO A 361 1.34 -29.65 -4.60
C PRO A 361 1.64 -30.17 -3.19
N ALA A 362 0.78 -31.04 -2.66
CA ALA A 362 0.96 -31.62 -1.33
C ALA A 362 2.28 -32.41 -1.23
N GLU A 363 2.59 -33.16 -2.30
CA GLU A 363 3.84 -33.91 -2.40
C GLU A 363 5.04 -32.96 -2.49
N GLY A 364 6.00 -33.15 -1.57
CA GLY A 364 7.22 -32.35 -1.52
C GLY A 364 7.03 -30.88 -1.17
N ALA A 365 5.86 -30.44 -0.71
CA ALA A 365 5.64 -29.03 -0.35
C ALA A 365 6.69 -28.48 0.65
N HIS A 366 7.06 -29.32 1.63
CA HIS A 366 8.00 -28.98 2.70
C HIS A 366 9.48 -29.06 2.27
N THR A 367 9.78 -29.60 1.08
CA THR A 367 11.14 -29.68 0.52
C THR A 367 11.36 -28.67 -0.60
N ARG A 368 10.41 -27.77 -0.84
CA ARG A 368 10.51 -26.72 -1.86
C ARG A 368 11.13 -25.44 -1.29
N PRO A 369 11.99 -24.74 -2.04
CA PRO A 369 12.33 -23.36 -1.71
C PRO A 369 11.09 -22.48 -1.86
N LEU A 370 10.96 -21.49 -0.99
CA LEU A 370 9.90 -20.49 -1.06
C LEU A 370 10.51 -19.11 -1.11
N ALA A 371 9.92 -18.25 -1.93
CA ALA A 371 10.42 -16.91 -2.11
C ALA A 371 9.28 -15.95 -2.42
N TRP A 372 9.44 -14.70 -1.98
CA TRP A 372 8.43 -13.66 -2.16
C TRP A 372 9.08 -12.30 -2.34
N ARG A 373 8.38 -11.42 -3.04
CA ARG A 373 8.85 -10.07 -3.32
C ARG A 373 8.47 -9.15 -2.17
N MET A 374 9.38 -8.24 -1.81
CA MET A 374 9.11 -7.25 -0.77
C MET A 374 8.57 -5.95 -1.33
N ARG A 375 7.54 -5.40 -0.67
CA ARG A 375 7.06 -4.03 -0.95
C ARG A 375 7.77 -3.04 -0.04
N ALA A 376 7.99 -1.82 -0.51
CA ALA A 376 8.53 -0.78 0.34
C ALA A 376 7.56 -0.50 1.51
N ASP A 377 8.11 -0.16 2.68
CA ASP A 377 7.30 0.24 3.82
C ASP A 377 6.62 1.59 3.52
N GLY A 378 5.30 1.66 3.65
CA GLY A 378 4.57 2.93 3.69
C GLY A 378 4.03 3.51 2.37
N ARG A 379 3.95 2.73 1.29
CA ARG A 379 3.11 2.85 0.08
C ARG A 379 3.63 1.82 -0.92
N ASP A 380 2.76 1.26 -1.76
CA ASP A 380 2.93 0.08 -2.63
C ASP A 380 4.10 0.08 -3.65
N ASP A 381 5.21 0.76 -3.40
CA ASP A 381 6.36 0.78 -4.29
C ASP A 381 6.99 -0.63 -4.32
N SER A 382 6.89 -1.25 -5.49
CA SER A 382 7.53 -2.51 -5.82
C SER A 382 9.04 -2.37 -5.67
N THR A 383 9.66 -3.22 -4.84
CA THR A 383 11.13 -3.31 -4.79
C THR A 383 11.62 -4.43 -5.70
N ASP A 384 12.91 -4.41 -6.02
CA ASP A 384 13.60 -5.51 -6.67
C ASP A 384 13.96 -6.64 -5.68
N ARG A 385 13.70 -6.48 -4.38
CA ARG A 385 14.12 -7.44 -3.36
C ARG A 385 13.21 -8.65 -3.31
N VAL A 386 13.83 -9.82 -3.27
CA VAL A 386 13.18 -11.11 -3.06
C VAL A 386 13.74 -11.75 -1.79
N TYR A 387 12.85 -12.09 -0.87
CA TYR A 387 13.17 -12.91 0.29
C TYR A 387 13.06 -14.38 -0.06
N VAL A 388 13.97 -15.18 0.48
CA VAL A 388 14.11 -16.59 0.12
C VAL A 388 14.29 -17.40 1.39
N VAL A 389 13.55 -18.49 1.50
CA VAL A 389 13.73 -19.53 2.51
C VAL A 389 14.03 -20.84 1.78
N ALA A 390 15.25 -21.34 1.97
CA ALA A 390 15.70 -22.62 1.44
C ALA A 390 15.03 -23.77 2.16
N PRO A 391 14.73 -24.91 1.53
CA PRO A 391 14.23 -26.10 2.24
C PRO A 391 15.35 -26.76 3.07
N PRO A 392 15.04 -27.65 4.02
CA PRO A 392 16.04 -28.49 4.68
C PRO A 392 16.89 -29.25 3.66
N GLY A 393 18.20 -29.39 3.94
CA GLY A 393 19.14 -30.11 3.07
C GLY A 393 19.66 -29.32 1.86
N ALA A 394 19.15 -28.12 1.59
CA ALA A 394 19.69 -27.26 0.55
C ALA A 394 21.05 -26.68 0.94
N ALA A 395 22.06 -26.88 0.09
CA ALA A 395 23.38 -26.27 0.22
C ALA A 395 23.48 -24.95 -0.57
N ARG A 396 22.68 -24.81 -1.63
CA ARG A 396 22.67 -23.63 -2.50
C ARG A 396 21.26 -23.30 -2.95
N VAL A 397 20.93 -22.02 -3.03
CA VAL A 397 19.70 -21.52 -3.64
C VAL A 397 20.03 -20.46 -4.67
N THR A 398 19.31 -20.48 -5.80
CA THR A 398 19.40 -19.45 -6.84
C THR A 398 18.03 -18.87 -7.13
N VAL A 399 17.97 -17.58 -7.45
CA VAL A 399 16.79 -16.94 -8.03
C VAL A 399 17.08 -16.59 -9.49
N THR A 400 16.17 -16.93 -10.39
CA THR A 400 16.33 -16.73 -11.83
C THR A 400 15.15 -15.92 -12.35
N ALA A 401 15.42 -14.73 -12.89
CA ALA A 401 14.42 -13.93 -13.59
C ALA A 401 14.21 -14.49 -15.01
N ALA A 402 13.03 -14.28 -15.60
CA ALA A 402 12.67 -14.83 -16.91
C ALA A 402 13.70 -14.52 -18.02
N THR A 403 14.32 -13.34 -17.99
CA THR A 403 15.32 -12.92 -18.99
C THR A 403 16.74 -12.82 -18.41
N GLY A 404 17.02 -13.42 -17.26
CA GLY A 404 18.26 -13.25 -16.51
C GLY A 404 18.99 -14.55 -16.22
N ALA A 405 20.29 -14.44 -15.92
CA ALA A 405 21.07 -15.56 -15.41
C ALA A 405 20.65 -15.89 -13.96
N PRO A 406 20.78 -17.15 -13.51
CA PRO A 406 20.56 -17.50 -12.11
C PRO A 406 21.50 -16.74 -11.18
N VAL A 407 20.94 -16.07 -10.18
CA VAL A 407 21.69 -15.34 -9.14
C VAL A 407 21.69 -16.18 -7.87
N ALA A 408 22.87 -16.50 -7.36
CA ALA A 408 23.01 -17.22 -6.09
C ALA A 408 22.54 -16.34 -4.92
N VAL A 409 21.82 -16.95 -3.98
CA VAL A 409 21.34 -16.28 -2.77
C VAL A 409 22.23 -16.68 -1.60
N ALA A 410 22.83 -15.70 -0.93
CA ALA A 410 23.54 -15.93 0.32
C ALA A 410 22.52 -16.25 1.43
N LEU A 411 22.64 -17.43 2.02
CA LEU A 411 21.76 -17.92 3.08
C LEU A 411 22.45 -17.80 4.44
N ASP A 412 21.68 -17.43 5.46
CA ASP A 412 22.08 -17.53 6.85
C ASP A 412 21.94 -18.98 7.38
N ALA A 413 22.29 -19.19 8.64
CA ALA A 413 22.19 -20.50 9.29
C ALA A 413 20.75 -21.02 9.41
N ALA A 414 19.75 -20.14 9.32
CA ALA A 414 18.33 -20.50 9.28
C ALA A 414 17.85 -20.86 7.86
N GLY A 415 18.72 -20.78 6.85
CA GLY A 415 18.37 -21.01 5.46
C GLY A 415 17.59 -19.85 4.85
N PHE A 416 17.66 -18.66 5.44
CA PHE A 416 17.03 -17.45 4.93
C PHE A 416 18.04 -16.56 4.22
N GLY A 417 17.61 -15.90 3.15
CA GLY A 417 18.45 -14.97 2.41
C GLY A 417 17.65 -13.98 1.59
N THR A 418 18.38 -13.08 0.94
CA THR A 418 17.79 -12.07 0.05
C THR A 418 18.49 -12.08 -1.30
N GLY A 419 17.70 -12.03 -2.38
CA GLY A 419 18.17 -11.81 -3.74
C GLY A 419 17.51 -10.59 -4.36
N THR A 420 17.85 -10.33 -5.63
CA THR A 420 17.24 -9.28 -6.44
C THR A 420 16.63 -9.85 -7.72
N VAL A 421 15.43 -9.36 -8.05
CA VAL A 421 14.71 -9.67 -9.29
C VAL A 421 13.96 -8.42 -9.72
N PRO A 422 14.07 -7.97 -10.99
CA PRO A 422 13.27 -6.87 -11.50
C PRO A 422 11.78 -7.02 -11.12
N PRO A 423 11.12 -5.97 -10.61
CA PRO A 423 9.78 -6.06 -10.02
C PRO A 423 8.69 -6.51 -11.01
N ASP A 424 8.92 -6.31 -12.30
CA ASP A 424 8.03 -6.56 -13.42
C ASP A 424 8.27 -7.92 -14.12
N GLN A 425 9.32 -8.65 -13.75
CA GLN A 425 9.65 -9.92 -14.38
C GLN A 425 9.13 -11.14 -13.60
N PRO A 426 8.62 -12.18 -14.27
CA PRO A 426 8.46 -13.48 -13.65
C PRO A 426 9.81 -14.02 -13.17
N ALA A 427 9.82 -14.76 -12.07
CA ALA A 427 11.03 -15.39 -11.57
C ALA A 427 10.75 -16.74 -10.91
N GLN A 428 11.82 -17.51 -10.72
CA GLN A 428 11.81 -18.81 -10.08
C GLN A 428 12.93 -18.91 -9.06
N VAL A 429 12.64 -19.50 -7.90
CA VAL A 429 13.64 -19.90 -6.91
C VAL A 429 13.92 -21.40 -7.03
N THR A 430 15.19 -21.78 -7.04
CA THR A 430 15.63 -23.19 -7.17
C THR A 430 16.62 -23.53 -6.07
N ALA A 431 16.41 -24.67 -5.40
CA ALA A 431 17.29 -25.19 -4.36
C ALA A 431 18.08 -26.39 -4.88
N TYR A 432 19.34 -26.49 -4.44
CA TYR A 432 20.26 -27.56 -4.79
C TYR A 432 20.89 -28.17 -3.54
N ALA A 433 21.11 -29.48 -3.57
CA ALA A 433 21.86 -30.22 -2.57
C ALA A 433 23.38 -29.94 -2.69
N ALA A 434 24.17 -30.48 -1.76
CA ALA A 434 25.62 -30.23 -1.68
C ALA A 434 26.41 -30.81 -2.87
N ASP A 435 25.91 -31.89 -3.46
CA ASP A 435 26.43 -32.52 -4.69
C ASP A 435 26.04 -31.76 -5.97
N GLY A 436 25.21 -30.72 -5.85
CA GLY A 436 24.71 -29.93 -6.96
C GLY A 436 23.41 -30.44 -7.58
N GLU A 437 22.84 -31.56 -7.10
CA GLU A 437 21.54 -32.04 -7.57
C GLU A 437 20.43 -31.04 -7.22
N ARG A 438 19.49 -30.85 -8.14
CA ARG A 438 18.34 -29.98 -7.92
C ARG A 438 17.33 -30.67 -7.00
N ILE A 439 17.05 -30.06 -5.85
CA ILE A 439 16.02 -30.52 -4.91
C ILE A 439 14.62 -30.18 -5.47
N ALA A 440 14.38 -28.89 -5.73
CA ALA A 440 13.09 -28.40 -6.20
C ALA A 440 13.19 -26.98 -6.74
N ALA A 441 12.16 -26.54 -7.46
CA ALA A 441 11.97 -25.13 -7.80
C ALA A 441 10.52 -24.69 -7.63
N THR A 442 10.34 -23.40 -7.41
CA THR A 442 9.06 -22.76 -7.11
C THR A 442 9.03 -21.38 -7.76
N PRO A 443 7.89 -20.92 -8.33
CA PRO A 443 7.79 -19.55 -8.81
C PRO A 443 7.98 -18.54 -7.68
N VAL A 444 8.50 -17.37 -8.02
CA VAL A 444 8.46 -16.17 -7.18
C VAL A 444 7.26 -15.35 -7.66
N PRO A 445 6.14 -15.30 -6.91
CA PRO A 445 4.96 -14.58 -7.38
C PRO A 445 5.24 -13.10 -7.65
N PRO A 446 4.55 -12.49 -8.63
CA PRO A 446 4.58 -11.05 -8.80
C PRO A 446 3.96 -10.36 -7.57
N PHE A 447 4.12 -9.04 -7.45
CA PHE A 447 3.43 -8.28 -6.42
C PHE A 447 1.91 -8.41 -6.58
N GLU A 448 1.23 -8.91 -5.54
CA GLU A 448 -0.22 -8.95 -5.57
C GLU A 448 -0.82 -7.56 -5.34
N ARG A 449 -1.20 -6.87 -6.42
CA ARG A 449 -1.71 -5.49 -6.37
C ARG A 449 -2.96 -5.31 -5.48
N SER A 450 -3.69 -6.39 -5.16
CA SER A 450 -4.88 -6.39 -4.28
C SER A 450 -4.61 -6.48 -2.77
N MET A 451 -3.42 -6.88 -2.33
CA MET A 451 -3.18 -7.11 -0.89
C MET A 451 -2.81 -5.81 -0.18
N GLY A 452 -3.84 -4.98 -0.03
CA GLY A 452 -3.84 -3.70 0.66
C GLY A 452 -5.05 -3.59 1.59
N THR A 453 -5.18 -4.50 2.55
CA THR A 453 -5.95 -4.21 3.76
C THR A 453 -5.07 -4.46 4.97
N CYS A 454 -4.16 -3.52 5.25
CA CYS A 454 -3.89 -3.26 6.66
C CYS A 454 -5.23 -2.78 7.22
N ARG A 455 -5.95 -3.61 7.98
CA ARG A 455 -6.91 -3.11 8.95
C ARG A 455 -6.10 -2.37 10.01
N ALA A 456 -5.60 -1.19 9.67
CA ALA A 456 -5.25 -0.22 10.69
C ALA A 456 -6.57 0.11 11.39
N ARG A 457 -6.66 -0.14 12.70
CA ARG A 457 -7.58 0.63 13.53
C ARG A 457 -7.43 2.11 13.15
N PRO A 458 -8.50 2.90 13.12
CA PRO A 458 -8.44 4.31 12.78
C PRO A 458 -7.68 5.06 13.88
N GLU A 459 -6.35 5.06 13.81
CA GLU A 459 -5.50 5.98 14.53
C GLU A 459 -4.64 6.74 13.50
N GLY A 460 -5.04 8.00 13.27
CA GLY A 460 -4.26 9.11 12.74
C GLY A 460 -3.43 8.87 11.47
N ARG A 461 -3.96 9.25 10.30
CA ARG A 461 -3.19 9.33 9.05
C ARG A 461 -2.60 10.74 8.86
N GLY A 462 -1.28 10.87 9.04
CA GLY A 462 -0.54 12.09 8.67
C GLY A 462 -0.26 12.20 7.17
N SER A 463 -0.48 13.38 6.58
CA SER A 463 -0.28 13.70 5.16
C SER A 463 1.10 14.32 4.86
N TRP A 464 1.58 14.22 3.61
CA TRP A 464 2.85 14.78 3.14
C TRP A 464 2.63 15.79 1.99
N THR A 465 3.25 16.98 2.10
CA THR A 465 3.20 18.06 1.09
C THR A 465 4.55 18.25 0.38
N ARG A 466 4.56 18.46 -0.94
CA ARG A 466 5.68 19.08 -1.69
C ARG A 466 5.27 20.48 -2.15
N VAL A 467 6.17 21.45 -1.96
CA VAL A 467 5.95 22.88 -2.22
C VAL A 467 6.62 23.28 -3.53
N LEU A 468 5.91 24.05 -4.36
CA LEU A 468 6.43 24.69 -5.57
C LEU A 468 6.57 26.20 -5.29
N LEU A 469 7.77 26.75 -5.51
CA LEU A 469 8.08 28.17 -5.27
C LEU A 469 7.97 28.97 -6.58
N HIS A 470 7.16 30.02 -6.56
CA HIS A 470 7.17 31.07 -7.57
C HIS A 470 7.89 32.31 -7.02
N GLU A 471 8.98 32.72 -7.66
CA GLU A 471 9.59 34.04 -7.44
C GLU A 471 9.06 35.05 -8.46
N ARG A 472 8.51 36.17 -7.96
CA ARG A 472 8.35 37.41 -8.73
C ARG A 472 9.33 38.45 -8.19
N ARG A 473 10.13 39.04 -9.08
CA ARG A 473 10.83 40.31 -8.83
C ARG A 473 10.44 41.32 -9.91
N ALA A 474 9.98 42.49 -9.44
CA ALA A 474 9.84 43.75 -10.17
C ALA A 474 9.11 43.70 -11.53
N GLY A 475 7.77 43.63 -11.48
CA GLY A 475 6.92 44.37 -12.42
C GLY A 475 6.87 43.95 -13.90
N ARG A 476 7.35 42.76 -14.30
CA ARG A 476 7.03 42.19 -15.62
C ARG A 476 6.76 40.69 -15.55
N GLU A 477 5.61 40.28 -16.07
CA GLU A 477 5.24 38.88 -16.24
C GLU A 477 5.85 38.36 -17.56
N ARG A 478 6.75 37.37 -17.48
CA ARG A 478 7.18 36.58 -18.64
C ARG A 478 7.06 35.10 -18.30
N ARG A 479 6.23 34.37 -19.07
CA ARG A 479 6.28 32.90 -19.10
C ARG A 479 7.43 32.51 -20.02
N ARG A 480 8.44 31.82 -19.49
CA ARG A 480 9.53 31.24 -20.28
C ARG A 480 9.66 29.77 -19.91
N TRP A 481 9.43 28.90 -20.88
CA TRP A 481 9.85 27.50 -20.80
C TRP A 481 11.36 27.46 -21.07
N LEU A 482 12.13 26.86 -20.17
CA LEU A 482 13.55 26.59 -20.37
C LEU A 482 13.74 25.10 -20.64
N THR A 483 14.08 24.76 -21.88
CA THR A 483 14.68 23.48 -22.27
C THR A 483 16.19 23.54 -22.03
N PRO A 484 16.86 22.49 -21.50
CA PRO A 484 18.30 22.51 -21.35
C PRO A 484 19.00 21.92 -22.59
N ARG A 485 19.72 22.77 -23.34
CA ARG A 485 20.90 22.37 -24.12
C ARG A 485 22.12 23.17 -23.62
N THR A 486 23.14 22.42 -23.22
CA THR A 486 24.60 22.66 -23.32
C THR A 486 25.15 24.09 -23.27
N CYS A 487 25.97 24.35 -22.24
CA CYS A 487 27.28 25.02 -22.24
C CYS A 487 27.83 24.84 -20.81
N GLY A 488 29.08 24.50 -20.53
CA GLY A 488 30.32 24.83 -21.24
C GLY A 488 31.28 25.39 -20.20
N ALA A 489 32.38 24.67 -19.99
CA ALA A 489 33.49 24.88 -19.06
C ALA A 489 33.87 26.31 -18.69
N TRP A 490 34.21 26.54 -17.41
CA TRP A 490 35.31 27.43 -16.98
C TRP A 490 36.11 26.76 -15.84
N ARG A 491 37.44 26.91 -15.91
CA ARG A 491 38.49 26.20 -15.16
C ARG A 491 38.86 26.94 -13.84
N SER A 492 39.12 26.15 -12.78
CA SER A 492 40.26 26.13 -11.79
C SER A 492 40.83 27.42 -11.13
N PRO A 493 41.72 27.36 -10.08
CA PRO A 493 42.09 26.28 -9.13
C PRO A 493 42.27 26.73 -7.64
N CYS A 494 42.78 25.80 -6.80
CA CYS A 494 43.47 25.95 -5.50
C CYS A 494 42.58 26.11 -4.24
N ARG A 495 42.86 25.49 -3.07
CA ARG A 495 44.10 24.93 -2.51
C ARG A 495 43.77 23.90 -1.40
N THR A 496 44.65 22.91 -1.29
CA THR A 496 44.89 22.01 -0.14
C THR A 496 45.04 22.73 1.20
N LEU A 497 44.57 22.10 2.29
CA LEU A 497 45.33 22.02 3.54
C LEU A 497 44.83 20.87 4.42
N SER A 498 45.75 19.96 4.71
CA SER A 498 45.71 18.98 5.78
C SER A 498 45.91 19.67 7.14
N ARG A 499 45.35 19.08 8.20
CA ARG A 499 46.06 18.86 9.47
C ARG A 499 45.25 17.97 10.40
N SER A 500 45.91 16.91 10.84
CA SER A 500 45.60 16.13 12.04
C SER A 500 45.99 16.96 13.27
N THR A 501 45.25 16.83 14.38
CA THR A 501 45.80 16.47 15.70
C THR A 501 44.68 16.24 16.72
N ALA A 502 45.02 15.42 17.71
CA ALA A 502 44.16 14.75 18.68
C ALA A 502 43.87 15.53 19.97
N THR A 503 42.97 14.91 20.77
CA THR A 503 42.89 14.85 22.26
C THR A 503 42.48 16.06 23.11
N ALA A 504 41.37 15.88 23.86
CA ALA A 504 41.16 16.04 25.32
C ALA A 504 39.68 16.40 25.60
N SER A 505 38.90 15.58 26.35
CA SER A 505 38.58 15.75 27.79
C SER A 505 38.15 17.20 28.14
N THR A 506 36.98 17.53 28.68
CA THR A 506 36.40 17.09 29.97
C THR A 506 34.99 17.70 30.16
N SER A 507 34.19 17.11 31.07
CA SER A 507 32.98 17.65 31.76
C SER A 507 31.71 17.78 30.90
N GLY A 508 30.49 17.43 31.33
CA GLY A 508 29.96 17.04 32.64
C GLY A 508 28.59 17.71 32.81
N SER A 509 27.49 16.94 32.86
CA SER A 509 26.24 17.33 33.54
C SER A 509 25.27 16.15 33.61
N ALA A 510 24.88 15.84 34.84
CA ALA A 510 23.87 14.86 35.21
C ALA A 510 22.44 15.43 35.03
N THR A 511 21.45 14.59 34.72
CA THR A 511 20.06 14.86 35.09
C THR A 511 19.29 13.57 35.43
N ARG A 512 19.03 13.44 36.73
CA ARG A 512 17.98 12.76 37.49
C ARG A 512 17.12 11.68 36.80
N VAL A 513 17.24 10.48 37.36
CA VAL A 513 16.23 9.42 37.39
C VAL A 513 15.14 9.77 38.40
N SER A 514 13.88 9.66 37.99
CA SER A 514 12.69 9.78 38.85
C SER A 514 11.97 8.43 38.88
N CYS A 515 12.02 7.76 40.04
CA CYS A 515 11.25 6.55 40.34
C CYS A 515 9.86 6.94 40.85
N GLY A 516 8.83 6.61 40.07
CA GLY A 516 7.43 6.68 40.50
C GLY A 516 6.94 5.35 41.05
N ARG A 517 6.87 5.24 42.38
CA ARG A 517 6.13 4.21 43.13
C ARG A 517 4.62 4.42 42.92
N THR A 518 3.88 3.38 42.55
CA THR A 518 2.43 3.31 42.82
C THR A 518 2.12 2.15 43.76
N ARG A 519 1.43 2.51 44.85
CA ARG A 519 1.05 1.66 45.96
C ARG A 519 -0.13 0.78 45.59
N SER A 520 -0.01 -0.49 45.98
CA SER A 520 -1.10 -1.42 46.23
C SER A 520 -2.05 -0.90 47.31
N ALA A 521 -3.36 -0.99 47.09
CA ALA A 521 -4.35 -1.04 48.16
C ALA A 521 -5.34 -2.18 47.87
N ARG A 522 -5.15 -3.29 48.57
CA ARG A 522 -6.18 -4.29 48.85
C ARG A 522 -7.23 -3.65 49.76
N ARG A 523 -8.51 -3.94 49.52
CA ARG A 523 -9.51 -3.99 50.59
C ARG A 523 -10.38 -5.22 50.40
N ALA A 524 -10.37 -6.08 51.40
CA ALA A 524 -11.23 -7.24 51.53
C ALA A 524 -12.41 -6.90 52.45
N GLY A 525 -13.58 -7.42 52.10
CA GLY A 525 -14.41 -8.24 52.99
C GLY A 525 -15.32 -7.58 54.05
N ARG A 526 -16.62 -7.88 53.87
CA ARG A 526 -17.70 -8.21 54.84
C ARG A 526 -18.38 -7.09 55.65
N ALA A 527 -19.69 -6.94 55.42
CA ALA A 527 -20.73 -7.55 56.26
C ALA A 527 -21.85 -8.06 55.34
#